data_AF-A0A7S2MYJ8-F1
#
_entry.id   AF-A0A7S2MYJ8-F1
#
_cell.length_a   1.000
_cell.length_b   1.000
_cell.length_c   1.000
_cell.angle_alpha   90.00
_cell.angle_beta   90.00
_cell.angle_gamma   90.00
#
_symmetry.space_group_name_H-M   'P 1'
#
loop_
_entity.id
_entity.type
_entity.pdbx_description
1 polymer ?
#
loop_
_entity_poly.entity_id
_entity_poly.type
_entity_poly.pdbx_seq_one_letter_code
_entity_poly.pdbx_strand_id
1 'polypeptide(L)'
;GDFFFDSGPSLYGGLSDETSSSPVKHVFQIIGEEPEWIKYDRWNAFIPEGNANAAIGYEEFVSKILPEFGGPDSREQWDRLMGRLMPLAEAVVNGPPPSAVREDAGALLTL
;
A
#
# COMPACT_ATOMS: atom_id res chain seq x y z
N GLY A 1 -1.64 -1.25 36.57
CA GLY A 1 -0.94 -0.95 35.32
C GLY A 1 -2.02 -0.70 34.31
N ASP A 2 -2.02 0.48 33.72
CA ASP A 2 -3.07 0.88 32.80
C ASP A 2 -2.81 0.24 31.43
N PHE A 3 -3.86 -0.29 30.81
CA PHE A 3 -3.79 -0.86 29.46
C PHE A 3 -4.11 0.25 28.45
N PHE A 4 -3.28 0.38 27.42
CA PHE A 4 -3.55 1.23 26.27
C PHE A 4 -3.89 0.35 25.08
N PHE A 5 -5.10 0.53 24.54
CA PHE A 5 -5.58 -0.22 23.38
C PHE A 5 -5.60 0.70 22.17
N ASP A 6 -5.15 0.17 21.03
CA ASP A 6 -5.26 0.82 19.73
C ASP A 6 -6.07 -0.07 18.79
N SER A 7 -6.78 0.53 17.83
CA SER A 7 -7.56 -0.20 16.82
C SER A 7 -6.69 -0.92 15.78
N GLY A 8 -5.37 -0.73 15.81
CA GLY A 8 -4.43 -1.27 14.86
C GLY A 8 -4.14 -0.29 13.71
N PRO A 9 -3.45 -0.76 12.65
CA PRO A 9 -3.02 0.11 11.57
C PRO A 9 -4.20 0.78 10.85
N SER A 10 -4.02 2.04 10.50
CA SER A 10 -4.89 2.74 9.56
C SER A 10 -4.86 2.03 8.20
N LEU A 11 -6.01 1.93 7.53
CA LEU A 11 -6.09 1.49 6.12
C LEU A 11 -5.55 2.54 5.14
N TYR A 12 -5.25 3.75 5.62
CA TYR A 12 -4.57 4.79 4.85
C TYR A 12 -3.06 4.65 5.01
N GLY A 13 -2.39 4.25 3.94
CA GLY A 13 -0.93 4.20 3.88
C GLY A 13 -0.27 5.57 3.73
N GLY A 14 1.04 5.63 3.96
CA GLY A 14 1.89 6.78 3.65
C GLY A 14 1.68 8.02 4.54
N LEU A 15 1.14 7.87 5.75
CA LEU A 15 0.91 9.02 6.65
C LEU A 15 2.19 9.51 7.33
N SER A 16 3.14 8.60 7.56
CA SER A 16 4.41 8.91 8.22
C SER A 16 5.49 9.47 7.31
N ASP A 17 5.24 9.52 6.00
CA ASP A 17 6.23 9.95 5.02
C ASP A 17 6.16 11.47 4.83
N GLU A 18 7.29 12.12 4.59
CA GLU A 18 7.35 13.56 4.37
C GLU A 18 6.55 13.97 3.11
N THR A 19 6.68 13.17 2.06
CA THR A 19 5.90 13.28 0.81
C THR A 19 5.10 12.02 0.61
N SER A 20 3.80 12.15 0.34
CA SER A 20 2.90 11.02 0.23
C SER A 20 1.81 11.31 -0.78
N SER A 21 1.33 10.29 -1.49
CA SER A 21 0.12 10.41 -2.31
C SER A 21 -1.17 10.31 -1.49
N SER A 22 -1.07 10.07 -0.17
CA SER A 22 -2.20 9.90 0.73
C SER A 22 -3.01 11.19 0.86
N PRO A 23 -4.30 11.19 0.48
CA PRO A 23 -5.15 12.38 0.64
C PRO A 23 -5.26 12.84 2.10
N VAL A 24 -5.21 11.90 3.05
CA VAL A 24 -5.25 12.21 4.48
C VAL A 24 -3.96 12.91 4.92
N LYS A 25 -2.79 12.48 4.44
CA LYS A 25 -1.53 13.18 4.70
C LYS A 25 -1.56 14.62 4.17
N HIS A 26 -2.10 14.83 2.97
CA HIS A 26 -2.25 16.17 2.41
C HIS A 26 -3.11 17.07 3.31
N VAL A 27 -4.19 16.55 3.91
CA VAL A 27 -5.01 17.34 4.86
C VAL A 27 -4.18 17.80 6.05
N PHE A 28 -3.43 16.89 6.69
CA PHE A 28 -2.54 17.23 7.81
C PHE A 28 -1.50 18.29 7.43
N GLN A 29 -0.91 18.19 6.24
CA GLN A 29 0.03 19.19 5.73
C GLN A 29 -0.62 20.56 5.49
N ILE A 30 -1.85 20.60 4.97
CA ILE A 30 -2.60 21.84 4.72
C ILE A 30 -2.92 22.57 6.03
N ILE A 31 -3.31 21.83 7.07
CA ILE A 31 -3.63 22.42 8.38
C ILE A 31 -2.39 22.66 9.26
N GLY A 32 -1.22 22.15 8.84
CA GLY A 32 0.04 22.30 9.57
C GLY A 32 0.14 21.44 10.83
N GLU A 33 -0.57 20.32 10.89
CA GLU A 33 -0.54 19.38 12.02
C GLU A 33 0.23 18.11 11.64
N GLU A 34 1.03 17.59 12.59
CA GLU A 34 1.81 16.37 12.43
C GLU A 34 1.72 15.55 13.73
N PRO A 35 0.75 14.60 13.82
CA PRO A 35 0.66 13.71 14.98
C PRO A 35 1.82 12.71 15.01
N GLU A 36 2.01 12.06 16.15
CA GLU A 36 2.92 10.92 16.22
C GLU A 36 2.35 9.74 15.41
N TRP A 37 3.11 9.28 14.43
CA TRP A 37 2.72 8.12 13.61
C TRP A 37 3.31 6.83 14.16
N ILE A 38 2.45 5.99 14.73
CA ILE A 38 2.81 4.61 15.09
C ILE A 38 2.92 3.79 13.81
N LYS A 39 4.09 3.18 13.58
CA LYS A 39 4.35 2.39 12.39
C LYS A 39 4.03 0.92 12.65
N TYR A 40 3.33 0.33 11.70
CA TYR A 40 3.06 -1.10 11.63
C TYR A 40 3.82 -1.66 10.43
N ASP A 41 4.46 -2.80 10.60
CA ASP A 41 5.29 -3.44 9.57
C ASP A 41 4.74 -4.79 9.11
N ARG A 42 3.66 -5.29 9.73
CA ARG A 42 3.09 -6.61 9.45
C ARG A 42 1.57 -6.58 9.42
N TRP A 43 1.02 -7.48 8.61
CA TRP A 43 -0.39 -7.83 8.61
C TRP A 43 -0.55 -9.31 9.02
N ASN A 44 -1.55 -9.59 9.84
CA ASN A 44 -1.85 -10.93 10.31
C ASN A 44 -3.29 -11.29 9.97
N ALA A 45 -3.50 -12.46 9.37
CA ALA A 45 -4.82 -12.99 9.07
C ALA A 45 -4.92 -14.45 9.53
N PHE A 46 -5.93 -14.74 10.34
CA PHE A 46 -6.24 -16.10 10.75
C PHE A 46 -7.25 -16.70 9.78
N ILE A 47 -6.84 -17.75 9.07
CA ILE A 47 -7.68 -18.50 8.13
C ILE A 47 -7.83 -19.94 8.63
N PRO A 48 -8.86 -20.70 8.21
CA PRO A 48 -9.03 -22.10 8.63
C PRO A 48 -7.79 -22.98 8.39
N GLU A 49 -7.02 -22.66 7.36
CA GLU A 49 -5.82 -23.38 6.93
C GLU A 49 -4.58 -23.02 7.76
N GLY A 50 -4.58 -21.92 8.51
CA GLY A 50 -3.43 -21.47 9.28
C GLY A 50 -3.37 -19.97 9.56
N ASN A 51 -2.17 -19.48 9.86
CA ASN A 51 -1.94 -18.07 10.12
C ASN A 51 -1.12 -17.43 8.99
N ALA A 52 -1.77 -16.56 8.21
CA ALA A 52 -1.10 -15.79 7.18
C ALA A 52 -0.53 -14.50 7.79
N ASN A 53 0.74 -14.57 8.18
CA ASN A 53 1.48 -13.43 8.71
C ASN A 53 2.59 -13.00 7.74
N ALA A 54 2.50 -11.79 7.23
CA ALA A 54 3.48 -11.24 6.31
C ALA A 54 3.81 -9.79 6.66
N ALA A 55 5.07 -9.41 6.44
CA ALA A 55 5.45 -8.00 6.40
C ALA A 55 4.67 -7.23 5.31
N ILE A 56 4.52 -5.92 5.49
CA ILE A 56 4.00 -5.03 4.45
C ILE A 56 4.91 -5.12 3.23
N GLY A 57 4.30 -5.21 2.06
CA GLY A 57 4.99 -5.55 0.81
C GLY A 57 4.55 -6.92 0.30
N TYR A 58 5.15 -7.36 -0.79
CA TYR A 58 4.80 -8.63 -1.43
C TYR A 58 5.87 -9.70 -1.25
N GLU A 59 7.05 -9.36 -0.76
CA GLU A 59 8.21 -10.24 -0.67
C GLU A 59 7.94 -11.40 0.28
N GLU A 60 7.41 -11.13 1.47
CA GLU A 60 7.01 -12.17 2.42
C GLU A 60 5.75 -12.92 1.94
N PHE A 61 4.85 -12.26 1.21
CA PHE A 61 3.73 -12.95 0.59
C PHE A 61 4.24 -14.02 -0.39
N VAL A 62 5.18 -13.67 -1.27
CA VAL A 62 5.72 -14.56 -2.29
C VAL A 62 6.65 -15.64 -1.72
N SER A 63 7.41 -15.32 -0.67
CA SER A 63 8.39 -16.24 -0.08
C SER A 63 7.82 -17.14 1.02
N LYS A 64 6.73 -16.73 1.70
CA LYS A 64 6.15 -17.46 2.84
C LYS A 64 4.71 -17.88 2.59
N ILE A 65 3.83 -16.94 2.25
CA ILE A 65 2.39 -17.19 2.16
C ILE A 65 2.04 -18.03 0.92
N LEU A 66 2.60 -17.67 -0.23
CA LEU A 66 2.28 -18.30 -1.50
C LEU A 66 2.70 -19.79 -1.55
N PRO A 67 3.90 -20.19 -1.07
CA PRO A 67 4.27 -21.60 -0.98
C PRO A 67 3.42 -22.40 0.01
N GLU A 68 2.95 -21.77 1.08
CA GLU A 68 2.17 -22.43 2.13
C GLU A 68 0.70 -22.62 1.73
N PHE A 69 0.09 -21.60 1.12
CA PHE A 69 -1.36 -21.57 0.88
C PHE A 69 -1.77 -21.54 -0.60
N GLY A 70 -0.86 -21.26 -1.53
CA GLY A 70 -1.20 -20.99 -2.92
C GLY A 70 -1.38 -22.24 -3.80
N GLY A 71 -0.85 -23.39 -3.39
CA GLY A 71 -0.83 -24.61 -4.21
C GLY A 71 0.36 -24.70 -5.18
N PRO A 72 0.47 -25.80 -5.97
CA PRO A 72 1.70 -26.18 -6.67
C PRO A 72 2.20 -25.20 -7.74
N ASP A 73 1.30 -24.51 -8.43
CA ASP A 73 1.60 -23.60 -9.55
C ASP A 73 1.48 -22.12 -9.16
N SER A 74 1.23 -21.85 -7.88
CA SER A 74 0.97 -20.51 -7.34
C SER A 74 2.04 -19.48 -7.68
N ARG A 75 3.31 -19.88 -7.62
CA ARG A 75 4.44 -19.01 -7.95
C ARG A 75 4.44 -18.59 -9.42
N GLU A 76 4.19 -19.52 -10.33
CA GLU A 76 4.09 -19.23 -11.76
C GLU A 76 2.90 -18.29 -12.06
N GLN A 77 1.76 -18.54 -11.41
CA GLN A 77 0.59 -17.68 -11.55
C GLN A 77 0.87 -16.26 -11.05
N TRP A 78 1.54 -16.12 -9.90
CA TRP A 78 1.96 -14.84 -9.35
C TRP A 78 2.89 -14.09 -10.30
N ASP A 79 3.95 -14.75 -10.79
CA ASP A 79 4.93 -14.12 -11.68
C ASP A 79 4.27 -13.65 -12.99
N ARG A 80 3.34 -14.44 -13.54
CA ARG A 80 2.54 -14.06 -14.71
C ARG A 80 1.60 -12.88 -14.45
N LEU A 81 0.97 -12.84 -13.27
CA LEU A 81 0.13 -11.71 -12.87
C LEU A 81 0.95 -10.44 -12.74
N MET A 82 2.04 -10.50 -11.98
CA MET A 82 2.91 -9.34 -11.73
C MET A 82 3.56 -8.84 -13.01
N GLY A 83 3.97 -9.72 -13.93
CA GLY A 83 4.49 -9.31 -15.24
C GLY A 83 3.50 -8.49 -16.08
N ARG A 84 2.19 -8.65 -15.86
CA ARG A 84 1.15 -7.83 -16.49
C ARG A 84 0.78 -6.59 -15.67
N LEU A 85 0.75 -6.73 -14.36
CA LEU A 85 0.26 -5.70 -13.45
C LEU A 85 1.29 -4.60 -13.22
N MET A 86 2.57 -4.94 -13.09
CA MET A 86 3.62 -3.99 -12.73
C MET A 86 3.75 -2.81 -13.71
N PRO A 87 3.73 -3.02 -15.05
CA PRO A 87 3.78 -1.89 -15.98
C PRO A 87 2.57 -0.93 -15.84
N LEU A 88 1.40 -1.47 -15.51
CA LEU A 88 0.19 -0.67 -15.29
C LEU A 88 0.28 0.10 -13.96
N ALA A 89 0.77 -0.56 -12.92
CA ALA A 89 0.97 0.06 -11.61
C ALA A 89 1.99 1.20 -11.70
N GLU A 90 3.10 1.02 -12.40
CA GLU A 90 4.10 2.06 -12.64
C GLU A 90 3.51 3.26 -13.37
N ALA A 91 2.67 3.04 -14.39
CA ALA A 91 2.01 4.12 -15.12
C ALA A 91 1.03 4.90 -14.23
N VAL A 92 0.33 4.23 -13.31
CA VAL A 92 -0.61 4.88 -12.38
C VAL A 92 0.13 5.63 -11.27
N VAL A 93 1.19 5.04 -10.71
CA VAL A 93 1.94 5.62 -9.58
C VAL A 93 2.80 6.79 -10.02
N ASN A 94 3.46 6.69 -11.19
CA ASN A 94 4.28 7.77 -11.74
C ASN A 94 3.49 8.75 -12.61
N GLY A 95 2.22 8.46 -12.87
CA GLY A 95 1.34 9.37 -13.58
C GLY A 95 1.03 10.62 -12.74
N PRO A 96 0.64 11.72 -13.39
CA PRO A 96 0.18 12.90 -12.66
C PRO A 96 -1.02 12.54 -11.77
N PRO A 97 -1.13 13.12 -10.57
CA PRO A 97 -2.24 12.84 -9.67
C PRO A 97 -3.57 13.18 -10.38
N PRO A 98 -4.69 12.53 -10.05
CA PRO A 98 -5.99 12.83 -10.68
C PRO A 98 -6.37 14.31 -10.62
N SER A 99 -5.93 15.03 -9.58
CA SER A 99 -6.12 16.48 -9.43
C SER A 99 -5.35 17.33 -10.45
N ALA A 100 -4.31 16.79 -11.08
CA ALA A 100 -3.52 17.45 -12.12
C ALA A 100 -4.04 17.20 -13.54
N VAL A 101 -5.03 16.32 -13.71
CA VAL A 101 -5.70 16.10 -15.00
C VAL A 101 -6.59 17.30 -15.30
N ARG A 102 -6.31 17.97 -16.42
CA ARG A 102 -7.05 19.14 -16.88
C ARG A 102 -7.72 18.83 -18.21
N GLU A 103 -8.89 19.41 -18.43
CA GLU A 103 -9.60 19.35 -19.72
C GLU A 103 -9.22 20.52 -20.65
N ASP A 104 -8.46 21.49 -20.15
CA ASP A 104 -7.99 22.65 -20.90
C ASP A 104 -6.59 22.46 -21.49
N ALA A 105 -6.14 23.44 -22.28
CA ALA A 105 -4.81 23.43 -22.90
C ALA A 105 -3.65 23.36 -21.88
N GLY A 106 -3.90 23.65 -20.60
CA GLY A 106 -2.94 23.49 -19.51
C GLY A 106 -2.60 22.03 -19.19
N ALA A 107 -3.34 21.06 -19.74
CA ALA A 107 -3.02 19.63 -19.62
C ALA A 107 -1.62 19.28 -20.15
N LEU A 108 -1.11 20.03 -21.15
CA LEU A 108 0.25 19.84 -21.69
C LEU A 108 1.37 20.18 -20.70
N LEU A 109 1.06 20.86 -19.59
CA LEU A 109 2.03 21.21 -18.55
C LEU A 109 2.03 20.19 -17.40
N THR A 110 1.07 19.27 -17.37
CA THR A 110 0.87 18.30 -16.29
C THR A 110 0.98 16.85 -16.74
N LEU A 111 1.04 16.59 -18.06
CA LEU A 111 1.34 15.29 -18.70
C LEU A 111 2.80 15.23 -19.13
#